data_AF-A0AA43GYU5-F1
#
_entry.id   AF-A0AA43GYU5-F1
#
_cell.length_a   1.000
_cell.length_b   1.000
_cell.length_c   1.000
_cell.angle_alpha   90.00
_cell.angle_beta   90.00
_cell.angle_gamma   90.00
#
_symmetry.space_group_name_H-M   'P 1'
#
loop_
_entity.id
_entity.type
_entity.pdbx_description
1 polymer ?
#
loop_
_entity_poly.entity_id
_entity_poly.type
_entity_poly.pdbx_seq_one_letter_code
_entity_poly.pdbx_strand_id
1 'polypeptide(L)'
;MRGHEVVAVDLDLEAPSLSTALNLKPQPKYGIVDYFYERSYLPEGIDPKISITQIFGEVGIPRATGRLFVVPAGSLNLDYVSKVDDLHATTVIDGNQNLWSVFEGEIYEHLKLHIILIDSRTGINQWGAFSLIKPADEAIIFLFPTHRIIQGKSLEFGLEKASEKRCKKN
;
A
#
# COMPACT_ATOMS: atom_id res chain seq x y z
N MET A 1 -10.90 26.81 -1.66
CA MET A 1 -10.64 25.41 -1.23
C MET A 1 -9.16 25.13 -1.44
N ARG A 2 -8.45 24.57 -0.45
CA ARG A 2 -7.07 24.10 -0.59
C ARG A 2 -7.12 22.68 -1.13
N GLY A 3 -6.40 22.37 -2.20
CA GLY A 3 -6.23 20.98 -2.63
C GLY A 3 -5.18 20.27 -1.77
N HIS A 4 -5.37 18.97 -1.57
CA HIS A 4 -4.42 18.12 -0.85
C HIS A 4 -3.51 17.37 -1.84
N GLU A 5 -2.29 17.07 -1.40
CA GLU A 5 -1.39 16.13 -2.07
C GLU A 5 -1.63 14.74 -1.48
N VAL A 6 -2.11 13.83 -2.31
CA VAL A 6 -2.56 12.49 -1.93
C VAL A 6 -1.76 11.47 -2.73
N VAL A 7 -1.31 10.41 -2.08
CA VAL A 7 -0.77 9.22 -2.77
C VAL A 7 -1.71 8.05 -2.54
N ALA A 8 -2.04 7.31 -3.60
CA ALA A 8 -2.77 6.06 -3.52
C ALA A 8 -1.81 4.90 -3.79
N VAL A 9 -1.74 3.94 -2.87
CA VAL A 9 -0.82 2.80 -2.92
C VAL A 9 -1.62 1.53 -3.15
N ASP A 10 -1.27 0.78 -4.20
CA ASP A 10 -1.89 -0.49 -4.52
C ASP A 10 -1.21 -1.64 -3.74
N LEU A 11 -1.88 -2.11 -2.70
CA LEU A 11 -1.47 -3.27 -1.90
C LEU A 11 -2.37 -4.49 -2.14
N ASP A 12 -3.27 -4.47 -3.13
CA ASP A 12 -3.95 -5.68 -3.61
C ASP A 12 -3.03 -6.47 -4.55
N LEU A 13 -2.01 -7.11 -3.96
CA LEU A 13 -0.96 -7.77 -4.73
C LEU A 13 -1.46 -8.95 -5.60
N GLU A 14 -2.63 -9.51 -5.26
CA GLU A 14 -3.22 -10.65 -5.99
C GLU A 14 -3.90 -10.23 -7.30
N ALA A 15 -4.49 -9.04 -7.37
CA ALA A 15 -5.01 -8.50 -8.62
C ALA A 15 -4.93 -6.96 -8.62
N PRO A 16 -3.71 -6.41 -8.72
CA PRO A 16 -3.50 -4.96 -8.68
C PRO A 16 -4.18 -4.30 -9.87
N SER A 17 -4.87 -3.21 -9.61
CA SER A 17 -5.72 -2.56 -10.61
C SER A 17 -5.77 -1.04 -10.51
N LEU A 18 -5.21 -0.45 -9.45
CA LEU A 18 -5.34 0.97 -9.11
C LEU A 18 -4.80 1.88 -10.22
N SER A 19 -3.63 1.54 -10.78
CA SER A 19 -3.00 2.33 -11.84
C SER A 19 -3.81 2.32 -13.14
N THR A 20 -4.52 1.23 -13.41
CA THR A 20 -5.44 1.12 -14.56
C THR A 20 -6.72 1.91 -14.29
N ALA A 21 -7.31 1.74 -13.10
CA ALA A 21 -8.54 2.43 -12.70
C ALA A 21 -8.38 3.96 -12.74
N LEU A 22 -7.20 4.47 -12.40
CA LEU A 22 -6.89 5.90 -12.41
C LEU A 22 -6.24 6.39 -13.72
N ASN A 23 -6.10 5.53 -14.74
CA ASN A 23 -5.46 5.84 -16.03
C ASN A 23 -4.08 6.52 -15.86
N LEU A 24 -3.24 5.96 -14.98
CA LEU A 24 -1.91 6.48 -14.70
C LEU A 24 -1.01 6.39 -15.94
N LYS A 25 -0.54 7.54 -16.43
CA LYS A 25 0.34 7.65 -17.61
C LYS A 25 1.33 8.83 -17.44
N PRO A 26 2.64 8.62 -17.61
CA PRO A 26 3.31 7.33 -17.83
C PRO A 26 3.24 6.44 -16.57
N GLN A 27 3.42 5.13 -16.77
CA GLN A 27 3.57 4.21 -15.65
C GLN A 27 4.98 4.36 -15.06
N PRO A 28 5.13 4.29 -13.72
CA PRO A 28 6.44 4.27 -13.09
C PRO A 28 7.21 3.01 -13.49
N LYS A 29 8.54 3.05 -13.34
CA LYS A 29 9.43 1.97 -13.77
C LYS A 29 9.30 0.73 -12.88
N TYR A 30 9.02 0.95 -11.60
CA TYR A 30 8.91 -0.08 -10.57
C TYR A 30 7.62 0.13 -9.77
N GLY A 31 7.16 -0.90 -9.06
CA GLY A 31 6.06 -0.80 -8.10
C GLY A 31 6.53 -0.95 -6.65
N ILE A 32 5.57 -0.93 -5.72
CA ILE A 32 5.84 -1.12 -4.30
C ILE A 32 6.43 -2.50 -3.99
N VAL A 33 6.07 -3.53 -4.77
CA VAL A 33 6.62 -4.88 -4.61
C VAL A 33 8.11 -4.88 -4.95
N ASP A 34 8.51 -4.24 -6.04
CA ASP A 34 9.93 -4.14 -6.40
C ASP A 34 10.74 -3.40 -5.32
N TYR A 35 10.18 -2.30 -4.80
CA TYR A 35 10.78 -1.49 -3.75
C TYR A 35 10.99 -2.27 -2.45
N PHE A 36 9.96 -2.99 -1.98
CA PHE A 36 10.07 -3.81 -0.78
C PHE A 36 10.93 -5.05 -0.98
N TYR A 37 10.84 -5.69 -2.14
CA TYR A 37 11.63 -6.87 -2.44
C TYR A 37 13.13 -6.54 -2.44
N GLU A 38 13.55 -5.48 -3.14
CA GLU A 38 14.96 -5.08 -3.15
C GLU A 38 15.49 -4.88 -1.72
N ARG A 39 14.77 -4.10 -0.91
CA ARG A 39 15.20 -3.77 0.46
C ARG A 39 15.17 -4.96 1.42
N SER A 40 14.29 -5.93 1.19
CA SER A 40 14.18 -7.15 2.01
C SER A 40 15.36 -8.09 1.83
N TYR A 41 15.96 -8.12 0.64
CA TYR A 41 17.04 -9.04 0.27
C TYR A 41 18.37 -8.34 0.00
N LEU A 42 18.47 -7.04 0.29
CA LEU A 42 19.70 -6.27 0.14
C LEU A 42 20.70 -6.65 1.24
N PRO A 43 21.97 -6.96 0.92
CA PRO A 43 23.00 -7.16 1.92
C PRO A 43 23.22 -5.90 2.77
N GLU A 44 23.60 -6.07 4.04
CA GLU A 44 23.92 -4.95 4.91
C GLU A 44 25.04 -4.07 4.32
N GLY A 45 24.88 -2.76 4.46
CA GLY A 45 25.87 -1.77 3.99
C GLY A 45 25.84 -1.48 2.49
N ILE A 46 24.88 -2.03 1.75
CA ILE A 46 24.63 -1.71 0.35
C ILE A 46 23.45 -0.74 0.26
N ASP A 47 23.58 0.29 -0.57
CA ASP A 47 22.49 1.23 -0.84
C ASP A 47 21.46 0.64 -1.82
N PRO A 48 20.15 0.87 -1.62
CA PRO A 48 19.12 0.41 -2.54
C PRO A 48 19.25 1.10 -3.89
N LYS A 49 19.03 0.36 -4.99
CA LYS A 49 19.11 0.91 -6.36
C LYS A 49 17.78 1.51 -6.80
N ILE A 50 16.67 1.04 -6.26
CA ILE A 50 15.33 1.55 -6.53
C ILE A 50 15.06 2.74 -5.60
N SER A 51 15.01 3.92 -6.20
CA SER A 51 14.64 5.17 -5.52
C SER A 51 13.12 5.33 -5.47
N ILE A 52 12.62 5.96 -4.40
CA ILE A 52 11.19 6.27 -4.23
C ILE A 52 10.59 7.01 -5.42
N THR A 53 11.34 7.90 -6.08
CA THR A 53 10.85 8.67 -7.23
C THR A 53 10.61 7.81 -8.47
N GLN A 54 11.04 6.55 -8.46
CA GLN A 54 10.86 5.61 -9.57
C GLN A 54 9.63 4.72 -9.40
N ILE A 55 8.94 4.78 -8.25
CA ILE A 55 7.85 3.88 -7.91
C ILE A 55 6.46 4.55 -7.89
N PHE A 56 6.39 5.86 -8.13
CA PHE A 56 5.11 6.56 -8.23
C PHE A 56 5.01 7.41 -9.50
N GLY A 57 3.78 7.69 -9.91
CA GLY A 57 3.49 8.65 -10.96
C GLY A 57 2.31 9.54 -10.57
N GLU A 58 2.21 10.72 -11.21
CA GLU A 58 1.10 11.65 -11.00
C GLU A 58 -0.05 11.36 -11.97
N VAL A 59 -1.27 11.35 -11.46
CA VAL A 59 -2.50 11.24 -12.26
C VAL A 59 -2.94 12.64 -12.67
N GLY A 60 -3.03 12.88 -13.98
CA GLY A 60 -3.52 14.14 -14.51
C GLY A 60 -5.03 14.28 -14.33
N ILE A 61 -5.47 15.03 -13.32
CA ILE A 61 -6.89 15.35 -13.10
C ILE A 61 -7.16 16.80 -13.57
N PRO A 62 -7.95 17.01 -14.65
CA PRO A 62 -8.22 18.34 -15.15
C PRO A 62 -8.93 19.21 -14.10
N ARG A 63 -8.44 20.44 -13.91
CA ARG A 63 -9.01 21.44 -13.00
C ARG A 63 -9.00 21.03 -11.51
N ALA A 64 -8.20 20.04 -11.13
CA ALA A 64 -7.97 19.73 -9.71
C ALA A 64 -7.12 20.84 -9.05
N THR A 65 -7.47 21.20 -7.83
CA THR A 65 -6.68 22.13 -6.99
C THR A 65 -5.62 21.40 -6.18
N GLY A 66 -5.65 20.06 -6.15
CA GLY A 66 -4.71 19.19 -5.47
C GLY A 66 -4.05 18.22 -6.45
N ARG A 67 -3.22 17.31 -5.94
CA ARG A 67 -2.44 16.38 -6.76
C ARG A 67 -2.66 14.96 -6.25
N LEU A 68 -2.80 14.04 -7.20
CA LEU A 68 -2.97 12.62 -6.93
C LEU A 68 -1.77 11.87 -7.51
N PHE A 69 -1.06 11.16 -6.65
CA PHE A 69 0.00 10.24 -7.02
C PHE A 69 -0.48 8.82 -6.85
N VAL A 70 0.07 7.91 -7.64
CA VAL A 70 -0.22 6.48 -7.55
C VAL A 70 1.09 5.72 -7.47
N VAL A 71 1.18 4.86 -6.47
CA VAL A 71 2.20 3.82 -6.36
C VAL A 71 1.53 2.49 -6.76
N PRO A 72 1.78 1.96 -7.96
CA PRO A 72 1.26 0.65 -8.35
C PRO A 72 1.95 -0.49 -7.58
N ALA A 73 1.30 -1.65 -7.55
CA ALA A 73 1.90 -2.85 -6.98
C ALA A 73 3.19 -3.25 -7.72
N GLY A 74 3.13 -3.23 -9.05
CA GLY A 74 4.21 -3.59 -9.97
C GLY A 74 3.66 -3.95 -11.35
N SER A 75 4.54 -4.41 -12.24
CA SER A 75 4.12 -4.93 -13.55
C SER A 75 3.78 -6.41 -13.45
N LEU A 76 2.54 -6.80 -13.80
CA LEU A 76 2.08 -8.19 -13.76
C LEU A 76 2.81 -9.08 -14.78
N ASN A 77 3.98 -9.58 -14.40
CA ASN A 77 4.82 -10.51 -15.15
C ASN A 77 5.31 -11.63 -14.23
N LEU A 78 6.06 -12.60 -14.77
CA LEU A 78 6.55 -13.73 -13.97
C LEU A 78 7.46 -13.31 -12.82
N ASP A 79 8.29 -12.29 -13.03
CA ASP A 79 9.18 -11.72 -12.02
C ASP A 79 8.40 -11.11 -10.84
N TYR A 80 7.31 -10.39 -11.11
CA TYR A 80 6.39 -9.90 -10.08
C TYR A 80 5.77 -11.03 -9.27
N VAL A 81 5.27 -12.08 -9.94
CA VAL A 81 4.65 -13.22 -9.24
C VAL A 81 5.66 -13.90 -8.31
N SER A 82 6.88 -14.12 -8.77
CA SER A 82 7.95 -14.67 -7.93
C SER A 82 8.28 -13.78 -6.73
N LYS A 83 8.37 -12.45 -6.93
CA LYS A 83 8.62 -11.51 -5.84
C LYS A 83 7.51 -11.51 -4.79
N VAL A 84 6.25 -11.58 -5.21
CA VAL A 84 5.10 -11.60 -4.28
C VAL A 84 5.06 -12.90 -3.48
N ASP A 85 5.45 -14.03 -4.09
CA ASP A 85 5.50 -15.34 -3.41
C ASP A 85 6.61 -15.37 -2.35
N ASP A 86 7.78 -14.83 -2.69
CA ASP A 86 8.94 -14.72 -1.79
C ASP A 86 8.72 -13.69 -0.67
N LEU A 87 8.08 -12.55 -0.98
CA LEU A 87 7.94 -11.42 -0.06
C LEU A 87 6.87 -11.72 1.00
N HIS A 88 7.31 -12.07 2.20
CA HIS A 88 6.43 -12.20 3.35
C HIS A 88 6.10 -10.84 3.97
N ALA A 89 4.83 -10.61 4.34
CA ALA A 89 4.40 -9.35 4.96
C ALA A 89 5.13 -9.07 6.30
N THR A 90 5.53 -10.12 7.03
CA THR A 90 6.36 -9.99 8.23
C THR A 90 7.74 -9.41 7.94
N THR A 91 8.33 -9.68 6.77
CA THR A 91 9.62 -9.12 6.37
C THR A 91 9.54 -7.61 6.18
N VAL A 92 8.37 -7.11 5.75
CA VAL A 92 8.11 -5.67 5.60
C VAL A 92 7.99 -4.96 6.95
N ILE A 93 7.57 -5.65 8.01
CA ILE A 93 7.20 -5.03 9.30
C ILE A 93 8.23 -5.32 10.41
N ASP A 94 8.75 -6.53 10.46
CA ASP A 94 9.57 -7.08 11.55
C ASP A 94 11.05 -7.26 11.17
N GLY A 95 11.46 -6.84 9.96
CA GLY A 95 12.87 -6.77 9.57
C GLY A 95 13.67 -5.79 10.44
N ASN A 96 15.00 -5.75 10.28
CA ASN A 96 15.90 -4.83 11.01
C ASN A 96 15.45 -3.36 10.93
N GLN A 97 14.70 -2.99 9.87
CA GLN A 97 13.93 -1.75 9.77
C GLN A 97 12.54 -2.05 9.22
N ASN A 98 11.50 -1.42 9.79
CA ASN A 98 10.14 -1.49 9.25
C ASN A 98 10.11 -0.80 7.88
N LEU A 99 10.11 -1.59 6.80
CA LEU A 99 10.19 -1.12 5.41
C LEU A 99 9.02 -0.23 5.03
N TRP A 100 7.85 -0.44 5.65
CA TRP A 100 6.72 0.47 5.49
C TRP A 100 7.04 1.86 6.04
N SER A 101 7.62 1.95 7.25
CA SER A 101 8.01 3.25 7.83
C SER A 101 9.12 3.94 7.02
N VAL A 102 10.01 3.17 6.40
CA VAL A 102 11.01 3.72 5.46
C VAL A 102 10.32 4.29 4.22
N PHE A 103 9.44 3.52 3.58
CA PHE A 103 8.62 4.01 2.46
C PHE A 103 7.84 5.27 2.82
N GLU A 104 7.18 5.27 3.99
CA GLU A 104 6.41 6.39 4.49
C GLU A 104 7.27 7.65 4.67
N GLY A 105 8.44 7.51 5.31
CA GLY A 105 9.40 8.60 5.44
C GLY A 105 9.85 9.15 4.10
N GLU A 106 10.30 8.28 3.20
CA GLU A 106 10.77 8.66 1.86
C GLU A 106 9.67 9.35 1.04
N ILE A 107 8.42 8.86 1.08
CA ILE A 107 7.32 9.44 0.30
C ILE A 107 6.88 10.80 0.86
N TYR A 108 6.82 10.97 2.20
CA TYR A 108 6.50 12.27 2.80
C TYR A 108 7.55 13.34 2.48
N GLU A 109 8.83 12.98 2.50
CA GLU A 109 9.93 13.89 2.16
C GLU A 109 9.84 14.38 0.71
N HIS A 110 9.49 13.50 -0.22
CA HIS A 110 9.47 13.84 -1.64
C HIS A 110 8.21 14.57 -2.09
N LEU A 111 7.06 14.26 -1.49
CA LEU A 111 5.74 14.68 -1.99
C LEU A 111 4.98 15.63 -1.08
N LYS A 112 5.52 16.03 0.09
CA LYS A 112 4.83 16.88 1.09
C LYS A 112 3.38 16.43 1.32
N LEU A 113 3.22 15.12 1.44
CA LEU A 113 1.91 14.46 1.42
C LEU A 113 1.05 14.88 2.59
N HIS A 114 -0.26 14.90 2.32
CA HIS A 114 -1.27 15.08 3.34
C HIS A 114 -1.96 13.75 3.69
N ILE A 115 -2.13 12.86 2.71
CA ILE A 115 -2.89 11.61 2.85
C ILE A 115 -2.22 10.50 2.03
N ILE A 116 -2.12 9.31 2.64
CA ILE A 116 -1.83 8.05 1.96
C ILE A 116 -3.13 7.23 1.94
N LEU A 117 -3.64 6.95 0.74
CA LEU A 117 -4.75 6.02 0.52
C LEU A 117 -4.18 4.64 0.19
N ILE A 118 -4.72 3.61 0.81
CA ILE A 118 -4.24 2.24 0.63
C ILE A 118 -5.35 1.44 -0.02
N ASP A 119 -5.12 0.99 -1.25
CA ASP A 119 -5.98 0.03 -1.91
C ASP A 119 -5.60 -1.37 -1.43
N SER A 120 -6.58 -2.10 -0.90
CA SER A 120 -6.37 -3.42 -0.34
C SER A 120 -7.63 -4.25 -0.45
N ARG A 121 -7.43 -5.53 -0.74
CA ARG A 121 -8.49 -6.53 -0.61
C ARG A 121 -8.71 -6.89 0.86
N THR A 122 -9.97 -7.08 1.25
CA THR A 122 -10.36 -7.63 2.56
C THR A 122 -10.20 -9.16 2.58
N GLY A 123 -9.01 -9.65 2.22
CA GLY A 123 -8.65 -11.07 2.27
C GLY A 123 -8.06 -11.45 3.64
N ILE A 124 -8.11 -12.74 4.00
CA ILE A 124 -7.40 -13.30 5.18
C ILE A 124 -5.91 -13.54 4.85
N ASN A 125 -5.47 -13.17 3.64
CA ASN A 125 -4.06 -13.26 3.26
C ASN A 125 -3.22 -12.24 4.06
N GLN A 126 -1.92 -12.49 4.15
CA GLN A 126 -1.01 -11.68 4.96
C GLN A 126 -0.98 -10.21 4.52
N TRP A 127 -1.14 -9.96 3.23
CA TRP A 127 -1.14 -8.62 2.63
C TRP A 127 -2.40 -7.82 2.93
N GLY A 128 -3.58 -8.43 2.89
CA GLY A 128 -4.85 -7.81 3.26
C GLY A 128 -4.92 -7.49 4.75
N ALA A 129 -4.46 -8.42 5.60
CA ALA A 129 -4.32 -8.17 7.03
C ALA A 129 -3.30 -7.07 7.33
N PHE A 130 -2.17 -7.04 6.61
CA PHE A 130 -1.16 -5.98 6.71
C PHE A 130 -1.78 -4.62 6.40
N SER A 131 -2.34 -4.44 5.21
CA SER A 131 -2.87 -3.17 4.71
C SER A 131 -3.95 -2.56 5.60
N LEU A 132 -4.74 -3.39 6.29
CA LEU A 132 -5.82 -2.93 7.17
C LEU A 132 -5.34 -2.56 8.59
N ILE A 133 -4.27 -3.17 9.08
CA ILE A 133 -3.92 -3.11 10.52
C ILE A 133 -2.73 -2.20 10.80
N LYS A 134 -1.73 -2.20 9.91
CA LYS A 134 -0.42 -1.56 10.17
C LYS A 134 -0.29 -0.17 9.54
N PRO A 135 -0.51 0.00 8.24
CA PRO A 135 -0.23 1.26 7.57
C PRO A 135 -1.38 2.27 7.65
N ALA A 136 -2.61 1.81 7.96
CA ALA A 136 -3.78 2.68 8.04
C ALA A 136 -3.95 3.28 9.45
N ASP A 137 -4.08 4.60 9.55
CA ASP A 137 -4.58 5.26 10.76
C ASP A 137 -6.11 5.17 10.85
N GLU A 138 -6.78 5.25 9.70
CA GLU A 138 -8.22 5.06 9.53
C GLU A 138 -8.48 4.04 8.41
N ALA A 139 -9.45 3.15 8.62
CA ALA A 139 -9.84 2.14 7.64
C ALA A 139 -11.29 2.36 7.18
N ILE A 140 -11.49 2.52 5.88
CA ILE A 140 -12.82 2.56 5.26
C ILE A 140 -13.09 1.19 4.63
N ILE A 141 -14.08 0.47 5.16
CA ILE A 141 -14.43 -0.88 4.70
C ILE A 141 -15.71 -0.80 3.85
N PHE A 142 -15.59 -1.11 2.57
CA PHE A 142 -16.73 -1.20 1.66
C PHE A 142 -17.37 -2.60 1.75
N LEU A 143 -18.56 -2.69 2.36
CA LEU A 143 -19.33 -3.93 2.46
C LEU A 143 -20.50 -3.92 1.47
N PHE A 144 -20.55 -4.91 0.57
CA PHE A 144 -21.73 -5.15 -0.26
C PHE A 144 -22.69 -6.11 0.46
N PRO A 145 -23.95 -5.73 0.71
CA PRO A 145 -24.87 -6.59 1.44
C PRO A 145 -25.20 -7.83 0.61
N THR A 146 -24.52 -8.94 0.90
CA THR A 146 -24.80 -10.27 0.36
C THR A 146 -25.08 -11.23 1.51
N HIS A 147 -25.90 -12.26 1.27
CA HIS A 147 -26.28 -13.24 2.30
C HIS A 147 -25.07 -13.94 2.97
N ARG A 148 -23.91 -13.97 2.30
CA ARG A 148 -22.65 -14.51 2.83
C ARG A 148 -21.97 -13.60 3.86
N ILE A 149 -22.03 -12.27 3.69
CA ILE A 149 -21.42 -11.32 4.64
C ILE A 149 -22.16 -11.32 5.98
N ILE A 150 -23.47 -11.59 5.99
CA ILE A 150 -24.28 -11.70 7.21
C ILE A 150 -23.87 -12.92 8.07
N GLN A 151 -23.28 -13.97 7.48
CA GLN A 151 -22.70 -15.10 8.22
C GLN A 151 -21.24 -14.84 8.65
N GLY A 152 -20.54 -13.91 8.01
CA GLY A 152 -19.15 -13.51 8.28
C GLY A 152 -18.98 -12.44 9.38
N LYS A 153 -19.84 -12.41 10.40
CA LYS A 153 -19.79 -11.46 11.54
C LYS A 153 -18.45 -11.43 12.29
N SER A 154 -17.62 -12.45 12.11
CA SER A 154 -16.30 -12.59 12.72
C SER A 154 -15.27 -11.56 12.23
N LEU A 155 -15.37 -11.12 10.97
CA LEU A 155 -14.39 -10.18 10.40
C LEU A 155 -14.61 -8.75 10.92
N GLU A 156 -15.87 -8.32 11.03
CA GLU A 156 -16.26 -7.04 11.63
C GLU A 156 -15.82 -6.95 13.10
N PHE A 157 -16.10 -7.99 13.89
CA PHE A 157 -15.68 -8.07 15.29
C PHE A 157 -14.15 -8.13 15.46
N GLY A 158 -13.45 -8.81 14.55
CA GLY A 158 -11.98 -8.87 14.55
C GLY A 158 -11.34 -7.51 14.27
N LEU A 159 -11.89 -6.74 13.33
CA LEU A 159 -11.40 -5.41 12.98
C LEU A 159 -11.71 -4.37 14.06
N GLU A 160 -12.89 -4.44 14.70
CA GLU A 160 -13.23 -3.63 15.86
C GLU A 160 -12.27 -3.89 17.04
N LYS A 161 -12.01 -5.17 17.35
CA LYS A 161 -11.05 -5.56 18.40
C LYS A 161 -9.61 -5.12 18.10
N ALA A 162 -9.21 -5.14 16.83
CA ALA A 162 -7.88 -4.66 16.40
C ALA A 162 -7.75 -3.14 16.57
N SER A 163 -8.79 -2.39 16.20
CA SER A 163 -8.87 -0.94 16.38
C SER A 163 -8.85 -0.52 17.86
N GLU A 164 -9.65 -1.18 18.72
CA GLU A 164 -9.70 -0.94 20.17
C GLU A 164 -8.34 -1.14 20.87
N LYS A 165 -7.58 -2.17 20.46
CA LYS A 165 -6.24 -2.44 21.01
C LYS A 165 -5.23 -1.36 20.65
N ARG A 166 -5.37 -0.71 19.49
CA ARG A 166 -4.48 0.36 19.03
C ARG A 166 -4.74 1.66 19.78
N CYS A 167 -6.01 2.03 20.00
CA CYS A 167 -6.37 3.21 20.80
C CYS A 167 -5.90 3.16 22.26
N LYS A 168 -5.69 1.97 22.83
CA LYS A 168 -5.21 1.81 24.23
C LYS A 168 -3.69 1.85 24.38
N LYS A 169 -2.94 1.94 23.28
CA LYS A 169 -1.46 1.92 23.28
C LYS A 169 -0.84 3.31 23.09
N ASN A 170 -1.66 4.35 22.93
CA ASN A 170 -1.27 5.76 22.86
C ASN A 170 -1.63 6.48 24.15
#